data_AF-A8QWF1-F1
#
_entry.id   AF-A8QWF1-F1
#
_cell.length_a   1.000
_cell.length_b   1.000
_cell.length_c   1.000
_cell.angle_alpha   90.00
_cell.angle_beta   90.00
_cell.angle_gamma   90.00
#
_symmetry.space_group_name_H-M   'P 1'
#
loop_
_entity.id
_entity.type
_entity.pdbx_description
1 polymer ?
#
loop_
_entity_poly.entity_id
_entity_poly.type
_entity_poly.pdbx_seq_one_letter_code
_entity_poly.pdbx_strand_id
1 'polypeptide(L)'
;MNFFKKYWIAILIIIVLVISFIIGIFEGLYETKQEPKSLSNYHEELDNEQKPNKPLRNKRELGPPKPKIKITQEKYDKIKSYILSENENEVLTINDLPEQELTEINKIKNSCKHYLDLLNEEQKSIDEYQKKCDDYNKQISQLDPKKNENEIEGFNNMLKRAEDYKKTLEERYKDFENHEKDNILSKLNSLYQITSVEK
;
A
#
# COMPACT_ATOMS: atom_id res chain seq x y z
N MET A 1 41.59 -25.18 10.72
CA MET A 1 41.78 -23.72 10.83
C MET A 1 40.42 -23.09 11.10
N ASN A 2 40.20 -22.57 12.31
CA ASN A 2 38.85 -22.24 12.81
C ASN A 2 38.19 -21.15 11.95
N PHE A 3 37.05 -21.48 11.34
CA PHE A 3 36.21 -20.60 10.52
C PHE A 3 36.01 -19.22 11.18
N PHE A 4 35.77 -19.22 12.50
CA PHE A 4 35.61 -18.01 13.30
C PHE A 4 36.82 -17.07 13.27
N LYS A 5 38.06 -17.57 13.21
CA LYS A 5 39.25 -16.72 13.14
C LYS A 5 39.41 -16.06 11.77
N LYS A 6 38.96 -16.72 10.70
CA LYS A 6 39.09 -16.21 9.32
C LYS A 6 38.06 -15.14 9.00
N TYR A 7 36.87 -15.22 9.60
CA TYR A 7 35.75 -14.33 9.28
C TYR A 7 35.35 -13.40 10.43
N TRP A 8 36.11 -13.34 11.53
CA TRP A 8 35.78 -12.52 12.70
C TRP A 8 35.57 -11.04 12.35
N ILE A 9 36.46 -10.49 11.50
CA ILE A 9 36.40 -9.09 11.05
C ILE A 9 35.17 -8.85 10.18
N ALA A 10 34.84 -9.78 9.27
CA ALA A 10 33.65 -9.67 8.43
C ALA A 10 32.35 -9.76 9.25
N ILE A 11 32.31 -10.64 10.25
CA ILE A 11 31.18 -10.75 11.18
C ILE A 11 31.01 -9.46 11.98
N LEU A 12 32.10 -8.84 12.44
CA LEU A 12 32.07 -7.59 13.19
C LEU A 12 31.52 -6.42 12.35
N ILE A 13 31.90 -6.34 11.07
CA ILE A 13 31.38 -5.33 10.13
C ILE A 13 29.86 -5.53 9.90
N ILE A 14 29.42 -6.77 9.70
CA ILE A 14 27.99 -7.07 9.48
C ILE A 14 27.15 -6.67 10.71
N ILE A 15 27.65 -6.95 11.91
CA ILE A 15 26.96 -6.58 13.16
C ILE A 15 26.82 -5.05 13.29
N VAL A 16 27.87 -4.28 12.98
CA VAL A 16 27.82 -2.82 13.03
C VAL A 16 26.81 -2.26 12.04
N LEU A 17 26.76 -2.77 10.80
CA LEU A 17 25.82 -2.31 9.78
C LEU A 17 24.36 -2.58 10.16
N VAL A 18 24.07 -3.74 10.77
CA VAL A 18 22.71 -4.09 11.23
C VAL A 18 22.28 -3.17 12.39
N ILE A 19 23.17 -2.87 13.33
CA ILE A 19 22.86 -1.97 14.46
C ILE A 19 22.60 -0.53 13.96
N SER A 20 23.43 -0.01 13.04
CA SER A 20 23.24 1.33 12.46
C SER A 20 21.92 1.45 11.70
N PHE A 21 21.49 0.40 11.00
CA PHE A 21 20.22 0.38 10.29
C PHE A 21 19.02 0.41 11.25
N ILE A 22 19.09 -0.32 12.36
CA ILE A 22 18.05 -0.30 13.40
C ILE A 22 17.97 1.08 14.06
N ILE A 23 19.10 1.70 14.42
CA ILE A 23 19.12 3.04 15.04
C ILE A 23 18.54 4.09 14.08
N GLY A 24 18.91 4.06 12.80
CA GLY A 24 18.39 5.01 11.80
C GLY A 24 16.87 4.93 11.58
N ILE A 25 16.28 3.74 11.70
CA ILE A 25 14.81 3.59 11.64
C ILE A 25 14.13 4.15 12.89
N PHE A 26 14.75 4.01 14.07
CA PHE A 26 14.19 4.54 15.31
C PHE A 26 14.33 6.06 15.43
N GLU A 27 15.44 6.65 14.97
CA GLU A 27 15.68 8.10 15.07
C GLU A 27 14.71 8.90 14.17
N GLY A 28 14.31 8.36 13.01
CA GLY A 28 13.26 8.94 12.16
C GLY A 28 11.84 8.90 12.74
N LEU A 29 11.59 8.11 13.81
CA LEU A 29 10.29 8.00 14.46
C LEU A 29 10.16 8.84 15.74
N TYR A 30 11.27 9.33 16.33
CA TYR A 30 11.22 10.17 17.53
C TYR A 30 10.98 11.67 17.26
N GLU A 31 11.18 12.16 16.03
CA GLU A 31 10.93 13.57 15.69
C GLU A 31 9.45 13.95 15.50
N THR A 32 8.50 13.01 15.56
CA THR A 32 7.08 13.29 15.27
C THR A 32 6.17 13.37 16.51
N LYS A 33 6.73 13.54 17.72
CA LYS A 33 5.94 13.69 18.96
C LYS A 33 6.25 14.95 19.78
N GLN A 34 6.43 16.10 19.13
CA GLN A 34 6.21 17.38 19.81
C GLN A 34 4.86 17.97 19.38
N GLU A 35 3.91 17.98 20.32
CA GLU A 35 2.62 18.67 20.23
C GLU A 35 2.81 20.17 19.94
N PRO A 36 2.00 20.78 19.06
CA PRO A 36 1.88 22.22 19.05
C PRO A 36 1.00 22.67 20.22
N LYS A 37 1.63 23.26 21.24
CA LYS A 37 0.94 24.00 22.30
C LYS A 37 0.13 25.15 21.70
N SER A 38 -1.17 25.14 21.97
CA SER A 38 -2.09 26.26 21.80
C SER A 38 -1.86 27.36 22.85
N LEU A 39 -2.00 28.63 22.43
CA LEU A 39 -2.18 29.91 23.16
C LEU A 39 -1.23 30.95 22.55
N SER A 40 -1.57 32.21 22.26
CA SER A 40 -2.79 33.01 22.39
C SER A 40 -2.48 34.38 21.78
N ASN A 41 -3.54 35.15 21.47
CA ASN A 41 -3.59 36.60 21.29
C ASN A 41 -2.85 37.18 20.08
N TYR A 42 -3.61 37.78 19.17
CA TYR A 42 -3.70 39.25 19.09
C TYR A 42 -5.09 39.63 18.59
N HIS A 43 -5.84 40.32 19.44
CA HIS A 43 -6.93 41.20 19.04
C HIS A 43 -6.35 42.62 19.08
N GLU A 44 -6.33 43.29 17.95
CA GLU A 44 -6.20 44.75 17.89
C GLU A 44 -7.08 45.21 16.72
N GLU A 45 -8.29 45.68 17.05
CA GLU A 45 -9.05 46.57 16.19
C GLU A 45 -8.35 47.92 16.19
N LEU A 46 -7.98 48.43 15.00
CA LEU A 46 -7.86 49.86 14.75
C LEU A 46 -8.07 50.14 13.24
N ASP A 47 -9.26 50.67 13.00
CA ASP A 47 -9.77 51.56 11.97
C ASP A 47 -8.94 52.02 10.75
N ASN A 48 -9.71 52.34 9.71
CA ASN A 48 -9.47 53.23 8.55
C ASN A 48 -8.93 52.68 7.20
N GLU A 49 -9.90 52.58 6.28
CA GLU A 49 -9.91 52.96 4.86
C GLU A 49 -8.71 52.65 3.92
N GLN A 50 -9.04 51.90 2.85
CA GLN A 50 -8.85 52.24 1.42
C GLN A 50 -8.03 51.24 0.54
N LYS A 51 -8.75 50.75 -0.50
CA LYS A 51 -8.39 50.04 -1.76
C LYS A 51 -8.23 48.50 -1.74
N PRO A 52 -9.13 47.75 -2.40
CA PRO A 52 -8.90 46.35 -2.75
C PRO A 52 -8.20 46.28 -4.12
N ASN A 53 -6.93 45.94 -4.14
CA ASN A 53 -6.28 45.43 -5.36
C ASN A 53 -5.43 44.21 -4.98
N LYS A 54 -6.10 43.08 -4.73
CA LYS A 54 -5.48 41.76 -4.87
C LYS A 54 -6.41 40.89 -5.72
N PRO A 55 -5.92 40.20 -6.77
CA PRO A 55 -6.76 39.39 -7.60
C PRO A 55 -7.34 38.26 -6.76
N LEU A 56 -8.67 38.16 -6.78
CA LEU A 56 -9.40 36.99 -6.32
C LEU A 56 -8.79 35.77 -7.01
N ARG A 57 -8.30 34.81 -6.22
CA ARG A 57 -7.74 33.54 -6.69
C ARG A 57 -8.72 32.94 -7.70
N ASN A 58 -8.35 32.94 -8.98
CA ASN A 58 -9.20 32.46 -10.07
C ASN A 58 -9.71 31.05 -9.69
N LYS A 59 -11.04 30.91 -9.63
CA LYS A 59 -11.67 29.60 -9.71
C LYS A 59 -11.10 28.95 -10.97
N ARG A 60 -10.45 27.79 -10.86
CA ARG A 60 -10.17 26.97 -12.04
C ARG A 60 -11.51 26.76 -12.72
N GLU A 61 -11.69 27.36 -13.89
CA GLU A 61 -12.78 26.99 -14.77
C GLU A 61 -12.59 25.51 -15.08
N LEU A 62 -13.39 24.68 -14.42
CA LEU A 62 -13.57 23.30 -14.83
C LEU A 62 -14.22 23.39 -16.21
N GLY A 63 -13.45 23.13 -17.25
CA GLY A 63 -13.99 22.98 -18.60
C GLY A 63 -15.16 21.99 -18.59
N PRO A 64 -16.05 22.04 -19.59
CA PRO A 64 -17.21 21.15 -19.63
C PRO A 64 -16.78 19.70 -19.42
N PRO A 65 -17.50 18.92 -18.59
CA PRO A 65 -17.14 17.53 -18.31
C PRO A 65 -17.03 16.77 -19.62
N LYS A 66 -15.92 16.04 -19.82
CA LYS A 66 -15.74 15.20 -21.00
C LYS A 66 -16.95 14.26 -21.13
N PRO A 67 -17.52 14.10 -22.33
CA PRO A 67 -18.64 13.19 -22.54
C PRO A 67 -18.21 11.75 -22.21
N LYS A 68 -19.04 11.03 -21.46
CA LYS A 68 -18.80 9.64 -21.09
C LYS A 68 -19.16 8.69 -22.23
N ILE A 69 -18.41 7.61 -22.34
CA ILE A 69 -18.62 6.59 -23.36
C ILE A 69 -19.70 5.63 -22.88
N LYS A 70 -20.72 5.38 -23.70
CA LYS A 70 -21.80 4.44 -23.36
C LYS A 70 -21.35 3.02 -23.61
N ILE A 71 -21.44 2.15 -22.60
CA ILE A 71 -21.11 0.72 -22.72
C ILE A 71 -22.10 -0.16 -21.94
N THR A 72 -22.17 -1.44 -22.31
CA THR A 72 -22.92 -2.45 -21.56
C THR A 72 -22.17 -2.85 -20.28
N GLN A 73 -22.90 -3.39 -19.30
CA GLN A 73 -22.31 -3.91 -18.06
C GLN A 73 -21.26 -5.01 -18.33
N GLU A 74 -21.56 -5.93 -19.25
CA GLU A 74 -20.64 -7.03 -19.61
C GLU A 74 -19.31 -6.49 -20.13
N LYS A 75 -19.34 -5.44 -20.96
CA LYS A 75 -18.15 -4.80 -21.50
C LYS A 75 -17.37 -4.05 -20.41
N TYR A 76 -18.08 -3.39 -19.48
CA TYR A 76 -17.48 -2.74 -18.32
C TYR A 76 -16.73 -3.74 -17.44
N ASP A 77 -17.35 -4.89 -17.14
CA ASP A 77 -16.75 -5.92 -16.30
C ASP A 77 -15.50 -6.54 -16.94
N LYS A 78 -15.53 -6.77 -18.27
CA LYS A 78 -14.34 -7.21 -19.03
C LYS A 78 -13.18 -6.20 -18.91
N ILE A 79 -13.45 -4.90 -19.09
CA ILE A 79 -12.43 -3.85 -18.97
C ILE A 79 -11.90 -3.77 -17.53
N LYS A 80 -12.79 -3.83 -16.53
CA LYS A 80 -12.44 -3.83 -15.12
C LYS A 80 -11.49 -4.99 -14.80
N SER A 81 -11.82 -6.20 -15.23
CA SER A 81 -10.97 -7.38 -15.02
C SER A 81 -9.60 -7.23 -15.69
N TYR A 82 -9.52 -6.70 -16.91
CA TYR A 82 -8.24 -6.47 -17.60
C TYR A 82 -7.31 -5.46 -16.92
N ILE A 83 -7.88 -4.42 -16.31
CA ILE A 83 -7.10 -3.43 -15.57
C ILE A 83 -6.56 -4.05 -14.27
N LEU A 84 -7.36 -4.91 -13.63
CA LEU A 84 -7.01 -5.58 -12.38
C LEU A 84 -6.17 -6.85 -12.57
N SER A 85 -6.11 -7.41 -13.78
CA SER A 85 -5.32 -8.61 -14.09
C SER A 85 -3.83 -8.28 -14.20
N GLU A 86 -3.00 -9.11 -13.60
CA GLU A 86 -1.54 -9.10 -13.81
C GLU A 86 -1.12 -9.65 -15.17
N ASN A 87 -1.92 -10.54 -15.74
CA ASN A 87 -1.52 -11.28 -16.93
C ASN A 87 -1.73 -10.45 -18.19
N GLU A 88 -0.64 -9.97 -18.78
CA GLU A 88 -0.63 -9.26 -20.08
C GLU A 88 -1.13 -10.14 -21.24
N ASN A 89 -1.35 -11.45 -21.03
CA ASN A 89 -1.84 -12.38 -22.05
C ASN A 89 -3.34 -12.72 -21.94
N GLU A 90 -4.04 -12.28 -20.89
CA GLU A 90 -5.51 -12.43 -20.77
C GLU A 90 -6.29 -11.46 -21.70
N VAL A 91 -5.57 -10.80 -22.61
CA VAL A 91 -5.91 -9.56 -23.33
C VAL A 91 -6.60 -9.80 -24.67
N LEU A 92 -6.94 -11.05 -24.97
CA LEU A 92 -7.50 -11.44 -26.27
C LEU A 92 -8.91 -10.86 -26.57
N THR A 93 -9.55 -10.16 -25.63
CA THR A 93 -10.93 -9.66 -25.78
C THR A 93 -11.12 -8.14 -25.79
N ILE A 94 -10.06 -7.32 -25.74
CA ILE A 94 -10.17 -5.84 -25.69
C ILE A 94 -9.74 -5.15 -26.98
N ASN A 95 -9.11 -5.86 -27.92
CA ASN A 95 -8.67 -5.30 -29.20
C ASN A 95 -9.81 -4.81 -30.12
N ASP A 96 -11.07 -5.17 -29.81
CA ASP A 96 -12.26 -4.67 -30.50
C ASP A 96 -12.66 -3.24 -30.06
N LEU A 97 -11.89 -2.61 -29.16
CA LEU A 97 -12.11 -1.23 -28.74
C LEU A 97 -11.54 -0.20 -29.72
N PRO A 98 -12.17 0.98 -29.83
CA PRO A 98 -11.56 2.12 -30.50
C PRO A 98 -10.19 2.46 -29.89
N GLU A 99 -9.23 2.86 -30.73
CA GLU A 99 -7.85 3.18 -30.31
C GLU A 99 -7.79 4.22 -29.17
N GLN A 100 -8.70 5.20 -29.20
CA GLN A 100 -8.83 6.20 -28.15
C GLN A 100 -9.25 5.60 -26.80
N GLU A 101 -10.18 4.64 -26.78
CA GLU A 101 -10.60 3.95 -25.55
C GLU A 101 -9.46 3.10 -24.99
N LEU A 102 -8.79 2.36 -25.88
CA LEU A 102 -7.66 1.52 -25.50
C LEU A 102 -6.53 2.36 -24.86
N THR A 103 -6.28 3.56 -25.39
CA THR A 103 -5.30 4.49 -24.85
C THR A 103 -5.64 4.94 -23.42
N GLU A 104 -6.90 5.31 -23.16
CA GLU A 104 -7.34 5.72 -21.81
C GLU A 104 -7.33 4.55 -20.82
N ILE A 105 -7.78 3.36 -21.24
CA ILE A 105 -7.71 2.14 -20.43
C ILE A 105 -6.25 1.82 -20.09
N ASN A 106 -5.33 1.89 -21.04
CA ASN A 106 -3.91 1.60 -20.80
C ASN A 106 -3.28 2.64 -19.87
N LYS A 107 -3.69 3.91 -19.89
CA LYS A 107 -3.27 4.89 -18.88
C LYS A 107 -3.75 4.49 -17.49
N ILE A 108 -5.01 4.06 -17.35
CA ILE A 108 -5.55 3.59 -16.07
C ILE A 108 -4.75 2.36 -15.61
N LYS A 109 -4.59 1.35 -16.46
CA LYS A 109 -3.82 0.13 -16.15
C LYS A 109 -2.37 0.44 -15.73
N ASN A 110 -1.67 1.28 -16.48
CA ASN A 110 -0.31 1.68 -16.13
C ASN A 110 -0.25 2.44 -14.80
N SER A 111 -1.25 3.26 -14.49
CA SER A 111 -1.35 3.93 -13.18
C SER A 111 -1.56 2.96 -12.03
N CYS A 112 -2.11 1.77 -12.30
CA CYS A 112 -2.38 0.73 -11.30
C CYS A 112 -1.24 -0.28 -11.16
N LYS A 113 -0.34 -0.37 -12.15
CA LYS A 113 0.76 -1.34 -12.16
C LYS A 113 1.63 -1.25 -10.91
N HIS A 114 2.06 -0.04 -10.54
CA HIS A 114 2.86 0.17 -9.33
C HIS A 114 2.14 -0.28 -8.06
N TYR A 115 0.81 -0.14 -8.01
CA TYR A 115 0.02 -0.60 -6.88
C TYR A 115 -0.03 -2.13 -6.81
N LEU A 116 -0.25 -2.80 -7.94
CA LEU A 116 -0.25 -4.27 -8.00
C LEU A 116 1.11 -4.83 -7.56
N ASP A 117 2.21 -4.19 -7.99
CA ASP A 117 3.56 -4.55 -7.55
C ASP A 117 3.70 -4.43 -6.02
N LEU A 118 3.18 -3.35 -5.41
CA LEU A 118 3.20 -3.16 -3.96
C LEU A 118 2.35 -4.22 -3.21
N LEU A 119 1.14 -4.53 -3.70
CA LEU A 119 0.32 -5.60 -3.12
C LEU A 119 1.04 -6.94 -3.16
N ASN A 120 1.75 -7.24 -4.25
CA ASN A 120 2.51 -8.47 -4.37
C ASN A 120 3.64 -8.56 -3.36
N GLU A 121 4.35 -7.46 -3.10
CA GLU A 121 5.40 -7.44 -2.07
C GLU A 121 4.81 -7.59 -0.65
N GLU A 122 3.64 -7.00 -0.38
CA GLU A 122 2.93 -7.23 0.88
C GLU A 122 2.46 -8.68 1.03
N GLN A 123 1.91 -9.28 -0.04
CA GLN A 123 1.50 -10.68 -0.03
C GLN A 123 2.69 -11.62 0.21
N LYS A 124 3.82 -11.38 -0.45
CA LYS A 124 5.06 -12.13 -0.18
C LYS A 124 5.48 -12.03 1.28
N SER A 125 5.39 -10.82 1.85
CA SER A 125 5.70 -10.61 3.28
C SER A 125 4.75 -11.40 4.19
N ILE A 126 3.45 -11.42 3.89
CA ILE A 126 2.46 -12.23 4.62
C ILE A 126 2.84 -13.71 4.54
N ASP A 127 3.14 -14.22 3.35
CA ASP A 127 3.52 -15.62 3.12
C ASP A 127 4.81 -16.00 3.88
N GLU A 128 5.79 -15.11 3.94
CA GLU A 128 7.01 -15.31 4.72
C GLU A 128 6.72 -15.42 6.22
N TYR A 129 5.85 -14.56 6.76
CA TYR A 129 5.48 -14.63 8.17
C TYR A 129 4.60 -15.84 8.48
N GLN A 130 3.75 -16.28 7.54
CA GLN A 130 3.02 -17.54 7.66
C GLN A 130 4.00 -18.71 7.80
N LYS A 131 5.02 -18.79 6.93
CA LYS A 131 6.06 -19.82 7.02
C LYS A 131 6.82 -19.80 8.35
N LYS A 132 7.11 -18.60 8.89
CA LYS A 132 7.73 -18.48 10.23
C LYS A 132 6.82 -19.02 11.33
N CYS A 133 5.52 -18.71 11.27
CA CYS A 133 4.54 -19.24 12.23
C CYS A 133 4.48 -20.78 12.16
N ASP A 134 4.44 -21.33 10.94
CA ASP A 134 4.43 -22.79 10.73
C ASP A 134 5.70 -23.45 11.28
N ASP A 135 6.86 -22.82 11.08
CA ASP A 135 8.14 -23.32 11.60
C ASP A 135 8.19 -23.28 13.13
N TYR A 136 7.75 -22.20 13.78
CA TYR A 136 7.67 -22.15 15.24
C TYR A 136 6.69 -23.20 15.81
N ASN A 137 5.51 -23.35 15.19
CA ASN A 137 4.56 -24.38 15.57
C ASN A 137 5.15 -25.80 15.46
N LYS A 138 5.91 -26.05 14.40
CA LYS A 138 6.62 -27.31 14.21
C LYS A 138 7.68 -27.53 15.29
N GLN A 139 8.48 -26.53 15.61
CA GLN A 139 9.50 -26.60 16.66
C GLN A 139 8.88 -26.88 18.03
N ILE A 140 7.80 -26.17 18.39
CA ILE A 140 7.06 -26.40 19.64
C ILE A 140 6.53 -27.84 19.71
N SER A 141 5.97 -28.34 18.61
CA SER A 141 5.37 -29.69 18.55
C SER A 141 6.39 -30.84 18.72
N GLN A 142 7.69 -30.55 18.54
CA GLN A 142 8.76 -31.54 18.66
C GLN A 142 9.37 -31.59 20.07
N LEU A 143 9.04 -30.64 20.94
CA LEU A 143 9.60 -30.52 22.28
C LEU A 143 8.75 -31.26 23.33
N ASP A 144 9.39 -31.76 24.38
CA ASP A 144 8.70 -32.36 25.53
C ASP A 144 8.31 -31.25 26.52
N PRO A 145 7.01 -31.01 26.77
CA PRO A 145 6.55 -29.94 27.66
C PRO A 145 7.12 -30.00 29.08
N LYS A 146 7.48 -31.20 29.57
CA LYS A 146 8.02 -31.38 30.93
C LYS A 146 9.52 -31.10 31.02
N LYS A 147 10.23 -31.10 29.89
CA LYS A 147 11.68 -30.93 29.84
C LYS A 147 12.11 -29.60 29.21
N ASN A 148 11.26 -29.02 28.37
CA ASN A 148 11.59 -27.90 27.50
C ASN A 148 10.69 -26.67 27.74
N GLU A 149 10.17 -26.49 28.96
CA GLU A 149 9.21 -25.41 29.29
C GLU A 149 9.69 -24.02 28.84
N ASN A 150 10.93 -23.64 29.19
CA ASN A 150 11.50 -22.34 28.81
C ASN A 150 11.67 -22.17 27.29
N GLU A 151 12.01 -23.24 26.57
CA GLU A 151 12.17 -23.20 25.12
C GLU A 151 10.81 -23.05 24.43
N ILE A 152 9.80 -23.79 24.91
CA ILE A 152 8.42 -23.69 24.46
C ILE A 152 7.88 -22.27 24.71
N GLU A 153 8.13 -21.69 25.88
CA GLU A 153 7.75 -20.30 26.17
C GLU A 153 8.43 -19.32 25.20
N GLY A 154 9.73 -19.51 24.94
CA GLY A 154 10.48 -18.73 23.97
C GLY A 154 9.88 -18.78 22.56
N PHE A 155 9.57 -19.98 22.07
CA PHE A 155 8.94 -20.16 20.76
C PHE A 155 7.52 -19.61 20.71
N ASN A 156 6.71 -19.78 21.76
CA ASN A 156 5.37 -19.19 21.84
C ASN A 156 5.42 -17.66 21.76
N ASN A 157 6.40 -17.03 22.42
CA ASN A 157 6.60 -15.59 22.34
C ASN A 157 7.00 -15.14 20.92
N MET A 158 7.86 -15.90 20.23
CA MET A 158 8.22 -15.60 18.83
C MET A 158 7.05 -15.82 17.87
N LEU A 159 6.29 -16.90 18.05
CA LEU A 159 5.08 -17.22 17.29
C LEU A 159 4.06 -16.08 17.41
N LYS A 160 3.75 -15.65 18.64
CA LYS A 160 2.81 -14.55 18.88
C LYS A 160 3.22 -13.27 18.16
N ARG A 161 4.51 -12.89 18.22
CA ARG A 161 5.02 -11.71 17.52
C ARG A 161 4.91 -11.84 16.00
N ALA A 162 5.17 -13.03 15.46
CA ALA A 162 5.03 -13.30 14.02
C ALA A 162 3.56 -13.23 13.59
N GLU A 163 2.63 -13.77 14.38
CA GLU A 163 1.20 -13.70 14.14
C GLU A 163 0.67 -12.26 14.19
N ASP A 164 1.06 -11.48 15.21
CA ASP A 164 0.66 -10.07 15.35
C ASP A 164 1.17 -9.22 14.16
N TYR A 165 2.41 -9.45 13.73
CA TYR A 165 2.97 -8.73 12.58
C TYR A 165 2.30 -9.15 11.27
N LYS A 166 2.04 -10.47 11.08
CA LYS A 166 1.31 -10.98 9.92
C LYS A 166 -0.09 -10.36 9.84
N LYS A 167 -0.80 -10.29 10.96
CA LYS A 167 -2.12 -9.67 11.03
C LYS A 167 -2.08 -8.18 10.64
N THR A 168 -1.06 -7.45 11.10
CA THR A 168 -0.86 -6.05 10.71
C THR A 168 -0.63 -5.92 9.19
N LEU A 169 0.15 -6.83 8.60
CA LEU A 169 0.34 -6.88 7.14
C LEU A 169 -0.98 -7.18 6.40
N GLU A 170 -1.76 -8.15 6.87
CA GLU A 170 -3.06 -8.51 6.27
C GLU A 170 -4.07 -7.35 6.33
N GLU A 171 -4.07 -6.57 7.41
CA GLU A 171 -4.91 -5.36 7.54
C GLU A 171 -4.47 -4.30 6.54
N ARG A 172 -3.16 -3.98 6.47
CA ARG A 172 -2.62 -3.04 5.48
C ARG A 172 -2.91 -3.46 4.05
N TYR A 173 -2.73 -4.74 3.75
CA TYR A 173 -3.02 -5.30 2.43
C TYR A 173 -4.47 -5.04 2.05
N LYS A 174 -5.43 -5.31 2.94
CA LYS A 174 -6.87 -5.07 2.68
C LYS A 174 -7.18 -3.59 2.50
N ASP A 175 -6.61 -2.72 3.33
CA ASP A 175 -6.84 -1.28 3.25
C ASP A 175 -6.32 -0.71 1.93
N PHE A 176 -5.09 -1.09 1.56
CA PHE A 176 -4.48 -0.72 0.30
C PHE A 176 -5.26 -1.30 -0.88
N GLU A 177 -5.70 -2.56 -0.76
CA GLU A 177 -6.46 -3.24 -1.80
C GLU A 177 -7.78 -2.52 -2.10
N ASN A 178 -8.51 -2.14 -1.05
CA ASN A 178 -9.77 -1.42 -1.16
C ASN A 178 -9.58 -0.02 -1.73
N HIS A 179 -8.60 0.74 -1.22
CA HIS A 179 -8.33 2.11 -1.67
C HIS A 179 -8.10 2.19 -3.18
N GLU A 180 -7.30 1.28 -3.73
CA GLU A 180 -6.98 1.32 -5.15
C GLU A 180 -8.05 0.68 -6.03
N LYS A 181 -8.80 -0.32 -5.55
CA LYS A 181 -10.02 -0.76 -6.23
C LYS A 181 -10.99 0.41 -6.39
N ASP A 182 -11.18 1.24 -5.36
CA ASP A 182 -12.03 2.43 -5.42
C ASP A 182 -11.49 3.49 -6.38
N ASN A 183 -10.17 3.71 -6.39
CA ASN A 183 -9.51 4.60 -7.34
C ASN A 183 -9.73 4.17 -8.80
N ILE A 184 -9.56 2.86 -9.07
CA ILE A 184 -9.81 2.26 -10.39
C ILE A 184 -11.26 2.42 -10.81
N LEU A 185 -12.19 2.09 -9.90
CA LEU A 185 -13.62 2.25 -10.15
C LEU A 185 -14.01 3.70 -10.41
N SER A 186 -13.43 4.64 -9.67
CA SER A 186 -13.64 6.08 -9.88
C SER A 186 -13.17 6.53 -11.26
N LYS A 187 -11.97 6.12 -11.68
CA LYS A 187 -11.44 6.40 -13.02
C LYS A 187 -12.31 5.79 -14.12
N LEU A 188 -12.75 4.55 -13.97
CA LEU A 188 -13.64 3.89 -14.92
C LEU A 188 -15.01 4.56 -15.01
N ASN A 189 -15.62 4.89 -13.87
CA ASN A 189 -16.90 5.58 -13.79
C ASN A 189 -16.83 7.02 -14.32
N SER A 190 -15.65 7.63 -14.34
CA SER A 190 -15.42 8.92 -14.99
C SER A 190 -15.40 8.81 -16.52
N LEU A 191 -14.92 7.67 -17.05
CA LEU A 191 -14.79 7.40 -18.48
C LEU A 191 -16.09 6.87 -19.11
N TYR A 192 -16.81 6.01 -18.38
CA TYR A 192 -17.94 5.26 -18.91
C TYR A 192 -19.28 5.64 -18.28
N GLN A 193 -20.34 5.54 -19.09
CA GLN A 193 -21.73 5.51 -18.66
C GLN A 193 -22.30 4.13 -18.96
N ILE A 194 -22.61 3.37 -17.92
CA ILE A 194 -23.19 2.04 -18.07
C ILE A 194 -24.64 2.17 -18.53
N THR A 195 -24.98 1.54 -19.64
CA THR A 195 -26.36 1.44 -20.11
C THR A 195 -26.91 0.07 -19.77
N SER A 196 -27.98 0.02 -18.97
CA SER A 196 -28.78 -1.19 -18.82
C SER A 196 -29.48 -1.44 -20.15
N VAL A 197 -29.09 -2.49 -20.87
CA VAL A 197 -29.95 -3.01 -21.93
C VAL A 197 -31.02 -3.82 -21.20
N GLU A 198 -32.22 -3.27 -21.10
CA GLU A 198 -33.41 -4.07 -20.75
C GLU A 198 -33.48 -5.21 -21.77
N LYS A 199 -33.32 -6.45 -21.28
CA LYS A 199 -33.53 -7.65 -22.07
C LYS A 199 -35.01 -7.90 -22.27
#